data_AF-A0A7J5F7I9-F1
#
_entry.id   AF-A0A7J5F7I9-F1
#
_cell.length_a   1.000
_cell.length_b   1.000
_cell.length_c   1.000
_cell.angle_alpha   90.00
_cell.angle_beta   90.00
_cell.angle_gamma   90.00
#
_symmetry.space_group_name_H-M   'P 1'
#
loop_
_entity.id
_entity.type
_entity.pdbx_description
1 polymer ?
#
loop_
_entity_poly.entity_id
_entity_poly.type
_entity_poly.pdbx_seq_one_letter_code
_entity_poly.pdbx_strand_id
1 'polypeptide(L)'
;MPEEIRVPDQTPSMSVLDKFIGVISSPGEFFQSVAGTEPKTSNWALPLVLAIVVSIIFTAVVFNQPAIQDEMLGQQMKQFEKQIAEGKMTQEQADQAMQFSKPGSAMFLVFGSVGVAVVIVFALFAYTTVYFVAGKVAYKSTVSYSKVLEVNGLGMFIMPVATLVSMVTVIGMGSLFAQPSGALFVSDFDPNNSTHKLLAALNVLEFWGLYVTAVALSKVWNVSLGKAFGVVGGVFVVWTLIKVFGGLSLGGM
;
A
#
# COMPACT_ATOMS: atom_id res chain seq x y z
N MET A 1 29.24 9.85 50.63
CA MET A 1 29.20 10.18 49.20
C MET A 1 27.75 10.05 48.76
N PRO A 2 27.08 11.12 48.31
CA PRO A 2 25.76 10.99 47.71
C PRO A 2 25.88 10.24 46.38
N GLU A 3 24.98 9.29 46.20
CA GLU A 3 24.84 8.43 45.02
C GLU A 3 24.46 9.31 43.82
N GLU A 4 25.34 9.35 42.83
CA GLU A 4 25.14 10.11 41.60
C GLU A 4 23.92 9.52 40.87
N ILE A 5 22.81 10.27 40.85
CA ILE A 5 21.61 9.89 40.12
C ILE A 5 22.00 9.85 38.63
N ARG A 6 22.31 8.66 38.11
CA ARG A 6 22.46 8.43 36.68
C ARG A 6 21.11 8.67 36.04
N VAL A 7 20.93 9.86 35.49
CA VAL A 7 19.87 10.13 34.52
C VAL A 7 20.08 9.13 33.39
N PRO A 8 19.11 8.26 33.07
CA PRO A 8 19.30 7.31 31.98
C PRO A 8 19.61 8.10 30.71
N ASP A 9 20.71 7.76 30.04
CA ASP A 9 21.10 8.39 28.78
C ASP A 9 19.88 8.39 27.86
N GLN A 10 19.41 9.59 27.49
CA GLN A 10 18.37 9.75 26.50
C GLN A 10 18.90 9.12 25.23
N THR A 11 18.35 7.96 24.85
CA THR A 11 18.73 7.27 23.64
C THR A 11 18.59 8.27 22.49
N PRO A 12 19.65 8.57 21.73
CA PRO A 12 19.60 9.60 20.71
C PRO A 12 18.41 9.34 19.79
N SER A 13 17.55 10.36 19.63
CA SER A 13 16.41 10.25 18.73
C SER A 13 16.95 9.99 17.32
N MET A 14 16.75 8.77 16.80
CA MET A 14 17.15 8.41 15.43
C MET A 14 16.62 9.44 14.43
N SER A 15 17.48 9.82 13.47
CA SER A 15 17.07 10.72 12.40
C SER A 15 16.03 10.04 11.50
N VAL A 16 15.33 10.84 10.70
CA VAL A 16 14.37 10.31 9.71
C VAL A 16 15.06 9.40 8.70
N LEU A 17 16.27 9.79 8.27
CA LEU A 17 17.05 9.02 7.30
C LEU A 17 17.47 7.67 7.87
N ASP A 18 17.90 7.61 9.13
CA ASP A 18 18.28 6.35 9.80
C ASP A 18 17.09 5.40 9.90
N LYS A 19 15.89 5.94 10.19
CA LYS A 19 14.65 5.14 10.22
C LYS A 19 14.31 4.60 8.84
N PHE A 20 14.36 5.44 7.81
CA PHE A 20 14.09 5.05 6.43
C PHE A 20 15.05 3.95 5.97
N ILE A 21 16.36 4.15 6.16
CA ILE A 21 17.39 3.17 5.82
C ILE A 21 17.16 1.89 6.63
N GLY A 22 17.00 1.99 7.95
CA GLY A 22 16.81 0.84 8.83
C GLY A 22 15.60 -0.03 8.46
N VAL A 23 14.47 0.57 8.08
CA VAL A 23 13.28 -0.17 7.60
C VAL A 23 13.59 -0.95 6.32
N ILE A 24 14.39 -0.40 5.41
CA ILE A 24 14.62 -0.97 4.09
C ILE A 24 15.81 -1.95 4.08
N SER A 25 16.90 -1.66 4.77
CA SER A 25 18.13 -2.45 4.70
C SER A 25 18.24 -3.48 5.83
N SER A 26 17.84 -3.11 7.06
CA SER A 26 18.05 -3.91 8.26
C SER A 26 16.80 -3.96 9.16
N PRO A 27 15.62 -4.37 8.63
CA PRO A 27 14.35 -4.29 9.36
C PRO A 27 14.38 -5.07 10.69
N GLY A 28 15.11 -6.19 10.76
CA GLY A 28 15.22 -7.00 11.97
C GLY A 28 15.82 -6.24 13.15
N GLU A 29 16.98 -5.63 12.94
CA GLU A 29 17.70 -4.83 13.95
C GLU A 29 16.95 -3.53 14.25
N PHE A 30 16.47 -2.86 13.20
CA PHE A 30 15.72 -1.63 13.34
C PHE A 30 14.47 -1.81 14.20
N PHE A 31 13.59 -2.76 13.87
CA PHE A 31 12.37 -2.99 14.64
C PHE A 31 12.63 -3.60 16.01
N GLN A 32 13.76 -4.29 16.21
CA GLN A 32 14.19 -4.70 17.56
C GLN A 32 14.47 -3.49 18.44
N SER A 33 15.11 -2.45 17.91
CA SER A 33 15.36 -1.20 18.64
C SER A 33 14.08 -0.43 18.96
N VAL A 34 13.09 -0.45 18.06
CA VAL A 34 11.80 0.26 18.21
C VAL A 34 10.82 -0.47 19.13
N ALA A 35 10.90 -1.80 19.22
CA ALA A 35 9.97 -2.60 20.01
C ALA A 35 10.01 -2.24 21.52
N GLY A 36 11.18 -1.85 22.04
CA GLY A 36 11.38 -1.49 23.44
C GLY A 36 11.10 -0.02 23.80
N THR A 37 10.81 0.85 22.83
CA THR A 37 10.59 2.29 23.09
C THR A 37 9.13 2.60 23.37
N GLU A 38 8.83 3.78 23.88
CA GLU A 38 7.47 4.30 23.87
C GLU A 38 6.98 4.58 22.43
N PRO A 39 5.67 4.42 22.15
CA PRO A 39 5.12 4.74 20.83
C PRO A 39 5.23 6.23 20.49
N LYS A 40 5.76 6.55 19.31
CA LYS A 40 5.86 7.93 18.82
C LYS A 40 4.97 8.17 17.61
N THR A 41 4.16 9.23 17.65
CA THR A 41 3.27 9.63 16.53
C THR A 41 4.05 9.90 15.25
N SER A 42 5.21 10.55 15.36
CA SER A 42 6.06 10.87 14.21
C SER A 42 6.56 9.65 13.44
N ASN A 43 6.64 8.49 14.09
CA ASN A 43 7.10 7.26 13.48
C ASN A 43 6.09 6.66 12.49
N TRP A 44 4.79 6.94 12.62
CA TRP A 44 3.78 6.51 11.63
C TRP A 44 3.27 7.66 10.76
N ALA A 45 3.16 8.87 11.32
CA ALA A 45 2.61 10.00 10.59
C ALA A 45 3.52 10.46 9.45
N LEU A 46 4.84 10.44 9.66
CA LEU A 46 5.79 10.87 8.63
C LEU A 46 5.83 9.93 7.42
N PRO A 47 5.99 8.60 7.57
CA PRO A 47 5.85 7.67 6.45
C PRO A 47 4.51 7.80 5.73
N LEU A 48 3.41 7.98 6.47
CA LEU A 48 2.06 8.17 5.92
C LEU A 48 1.99 9.41 5.01
N VAL A 49 2.47 10.55 5.48
CA VAL A 49 2.49 11.79 4.68
C VAL A 49 3.36 11.62 3.44
N LEU A 50 4.55 11.03 3.59
CA LEU A 50 5.45 10.78 2.47
C LEU A 50 4.79 9.88 1.41
N ALA A 51 4.15 8.80 1.85
CA ALA A 51 3.35 7.91 1.02
C ALA A 51 2.27 8.65 0.22
N ILE A 52 1.47 9.48 0.89
CA ILE A 52 0.40 10.25 0.23
C ILE A 52 0.99 11.19 -0.81
N VAL A 53 2.04 11.95 -0.46
CA VAL A 53 2.67 12.90 -1.39
C VAL A 53 3.21 12.19 -2.63
N VAL A 54 3.92 11.07 -2.46
CA VAL A 54 4.48 10.32 -3.59
C VAL A 54 3.38 9.70 -4.46
N SER A 55 2.28 9.21 -3.87
CA SER A 55 1.13 8.70 -4.63
C SER A 55 0.37 9.79 -5.39
N ILE A 56 0.28 11.00 -4.85
CA ILE A 56 -0.28 12.17 -5.58
C ILE A 56 0.62 12.53 -6.76
N ILE A 57 1.95 12.55 -6.55
CA ILE A 57 2.91 12.79 -7.65
C ILE A 57 2.79 11.70 -8.72
N PHE A 58 2.72 10.43 -8.33
CA PHE A 58 2.48 9.32 -9.25
C PHE A 58 1.22 9.57 -10.08
N THR A 59 0.11 9.91 -9.42
CA THR A 59 -1.17 10.18 -10.09
C THR A 59 -1.01 11.31 -11.11
N ALA A 60 -0.40 12.43 -10.72
CA ALA A 60 -0.19 13.57 -11.60
C ALA A 60 0.74 13.26 -12.78
N VAL A 61 1.79 12.46 -12.59
CA VAL A 61 2.79 12.17 -13.63
C VAL A 61 2.28 11.08 -14.58
N VAL A 62 1.75 9.99 -14.05
CA VAL A 62 1.36 8.79 -14.81
C VAL A 62 0.09 9.04 -15.61
N PHE A 63 -0.95 9.61 -15.02
CA PHE A 63 -2.22 9.81 -15.72
C PHE A 63 -2.21 10.99 -16.71
N ASN A 64 -1.11 11.76 -16.75
CA ASN A 64 -0.86 12.75 -17.79
C ASN A 64 -0.07 12.19 -18.98
N GLN A 65 0.32 10.91 -18.96
CA GLN A 65 0.97 10.27 -20.11
C GLN A 65 -0.06 9.90 -21.19
N PRO A 66 0.15 10.27 -22.46
CA PRO A 66 -0.79 9.93 -23.54
C PRO A 66 -1.08 8.43 -23.67
N ALA A 67 -0.05 7.60 -23.64
CA ALA A 67 -0.19 6.13 -23.73
C ALA A 67 -1.11 5.56 -22.63
N ILE A 68 -1.00 6.11 -21.42
CA ILE A 68 -1.81 5.70 -20.27
C ILE A 68 -3.26 6.18 -20.41
N GLN A 69 -3.48 7.40 -20.92
CA GLN A 69 -4.82 7.91 -21.19
C GLN A 69 -5.52 7.06 -22.25
N ASP A 70 -4.82 6.72 -23.33
CA ASP A 70 -5.35 5.90 -24.42
C ASP A 70 -5.70 4.49 -23.92
N GLU A 71 -4.83 3.87 -23.12
CA GLU A 71 -5.08 2.56 -22.49
C GLU A 71 -6.33 2.61 -21.60
N MET A 72 -6.44 3.62 -20.74
CA MET A 72 -7.60 3.79 -19.85
C MET A 72 -8.90 4.02 -20.63
N LEU A 73 -8.88 4.88 -21.64
CA LEU A 73 -10.04 5.14 -22.49
C LEU A 73 -10.47 3.86 -23.20
N GLY A 74 -9.52 3.11 -23.76
CA GLY A 74 -9.78 1.80 -24.38
C GLY A 74 -10.43 0.81 -23.41
N GLN A 75 -9.96 0.75 -22.16
CA GLN A 75 -10.57 -0.11 -21.14
C GLN A 75 -11.95 0.37 -20.69
N GLN A 76 -12.16 1.67 -20.51
CA GLN A 76 -13.48 2.22 -20.17
C GLN A 76 -14.51 1.92 -21.27
N MET A 77 -14.14 2.11 -22.54
CA MET A 77 -15.02 1.80 -23.67
C MET A 77 -15.40 0.31 -23.69
N LYS A 78 -14.44 -0.60 -23.54
CA LYS A 78 -14.72 -2.05 -23.45
C LYS A 78 -15.67 -2.40 -22.30
N GLN A 79 -15.53 -1.72 -21.16
CA GLN A 79 -16.42 -1.94 -20.01
C GLN A 79 -17.84 -1.39 -20.27
N PHE A 80 -17.96 -0.22 -20.89
CA PHE A 80 -19.27 0.34 -21.24
C PHE A 80 -19.99 -0.49 -22.31
N GLU A 81 -19.29 -0.92 -23.35
CA GLU A 81 -19.84 -1.83 -24.36
C GLU A 81 -20.39 -3.11 -23.72
N LYS A 82 -19.64 -3.70 -22.79
CA LYS A 82 -20.09 -4.88 -22.04
C LYS A 82 -21.33 -4.57 -21.20
N GLN A 83 -21.39 -3.43 -20.51
CA GLN A 83 -22.55 -3.05 -19.70
C GLN A 83 -23.80 -2.76 -20.56
N ILE A 84 -23.63 -2.17 -21.74
CA ILE A 84 -24.72 -1.93 -22.71
C ILE A 84 -25.24 -3.28 -23.24
N ALA A 85 -24.34 -4.18 -23.62
CA ALA A 85 -24.71 -5.53 -24.06
C ALA A 85 -25.43 -6.32 -22.95
N GLU A 86 -25.06 -6.11 -21.69
CA GLU A 86 -25.73 -6.68 -20.51
C GLU A 86 -27.02 -5.92 -20.11
N GLY A 87 -27.38 -4.84 -20.81
CA GLY A 87 -28.57 -4.03 -20.53
C GLY A 87 -28.50 -3.22 -19.23
N LYS A 88 -27.30 -3.07 -18.64
CA LYS A 88 -27.07 -2.34 -17.38
C LYS A 88 -26.93 -0.84 -17.57
N MET A 89 -26.70 -0.39 -18.80
CA MET A 89 -26.44 1.01 -19.15
C MET A 89 -26.95 1.29 -20.58
N THR A 90 -27.44 2.50 -20.85
CA THR A 90 -27.74 2.95 -22.23
C THR A 90 -26.52 3.62 -22.88
N GLN A 91 -26.52 3.75 -24.20
CA GLN A 91 -25.45 4.46 -24.92
C GLN A 91 -25.32 5.91 -24.42
N GLU A 92 -26.44 6.61 -24.21
CA GLU A 92 -26.42 8.00 -23.74
C GLU A 92 -25.81 8.11 -22.34
N GLN A 93 -26.05 7.12 -21.46
CA GLN A 93 -25.43 7.09 -20.12
C GLN A 93 -23.93 6.85 -20.18
N ALA A 94 -23.46 5.97 -21.08
CA ALA A 94 -22.04 5.74 -21.30
C ALA A 94 -21.33 7.00 -21.84
N ASP A 95 -21.94 7.67 -22.82
CA ASP A 95 -21.41 8.90 -23.41
C ASP A 95 -21.32 10.03 -22.37
N GLN A 96 -22.34 10.15 -21.51
CA GLN A 96 -22.33 11.11 -20.41
C GLN A 96 -21.23 10.76 -19.38
N ALA A 97 -21.08 9.49 -19.01
CA ALA A 97 -20.04 9.07 -18.07
C ALA A 97 -18.64 9.40 -18.58
N MET A 98 -18.35 9.14 -19.86
CA MET A 98 -17.07 9.45 -20.52
C MET A 98 -16.69 10.94 -20.45
N GLN A 99 -17.67 11.84 -20.47
CA GLN A 99 -17.39 13.28 -20.34
C GLN A 99 -16.88 13.67 -18.95
N PHE A 100 -17.34 12.97 -17.90
CA PHE A 100 -16.93 13.22 -16.51
C PHE A 100 -15.74 12.37 -16.07
N SER A 101 -15.45 11.26 -16.74
CA SER A 101 -14.36 10.33 -16.39
C SER A 101 -13.10 10.46 -17.25
N LYS A 102 -12.97 11.56 -18.02
CA LYS A 102 -11.82 11.78 -18.91
C LYS A 102 -10.49 11.71 -18.12
N PRO A 103 -9.64 10.70 -18.39
CA PRO A 103 -8.33 10.57 -17.76
C PRO A 103 -7.47 11.82 -17.97
N GLY A 104 -6.73 12.22 -16.93
CA GLY A 104 -5.85 13.41 -16.97
C GLY A 104 -6.56 14.77 -16.87
N SER A 105 -7.89 14.82 -16.79
CA SER A 105 -8.59 16.08 -16.50
C SER A 105 -8.28 16.60 -15.10
N ALA A 106 -8.40 17.93 -14.88
CA ALA A 106 -8.17 18.52 -13.56
C ALA A 106 -9.08 17.92 -12.48
N MET A 107 -10.34 17.63 -12.82
CA MET A 107 -11.30 16.99 -11.94
C MET A 107 -10.87 15.56 -11.58
N PHE A 108 -10.42 14.78 -12.57
CA PHE A 108 -9.86 13.43 -12.35
C PHE A 108 -8.66 13.48 -11.40
N LEU A 109 -7.73 14.41 -11.60
CA LEU A 109 -6.55 14.53 -10.73
C LEU A 109 -6.92 14.93 -9.29
N VAL A 110 -7.87 15.85 -9.10
CA VAL A 110 -8.32 16.26 -7.76
C VAL A 110 -9.00 15.09 -7.04
N PHE A 111 -10.00 14.46 -7.67
CA PHE A 111 -10.71 13.34 -7.03
C PHE A 111 -9.82 12.11 -6.86
N GLY A 112 -8.95 11.81 -7.83
CA GLY A 112 -7.97 10.73 -7.73
C GLY A 112 -6.98 10.95 -6.59
N SER A 113 -6.46 12.17 -6.44
CA SER A 113 -5.52 12.53 -5.36
C SER A 113 -6.17 12.48 -3.98
N VAL A 114 -7.41 12.96 -3.84
CA VAL A 114 -8.16 12.86 -2.58
C VAL A 114 -8.50 11.40 -2.29
N GLY A 115 -8.96 10.66 -3.29
CA GLY A 115 -9.29 9.25 -3.19
C GLY A 115 -8.12 8.41 -2.68
N VAL A 116 -6.95 8.53 -3.32
CA VAL A 116 -5.75 7.79 -2.92
C VAL A 116 -5.30 8.15 -1.50
N ALA A 117 -5.37 9.42 -1.12
CA ALA A 117 -5.04 9.85 0.25
C ALA A 117 -5.97 9.21 1.29
N VAL A 118 -7.29 9.22 1.03
CA VAL A 118 -8.29 8.61 1.92
C VAL A 118 -8.07 7.10 2.04
N VAL A 119 -7.83 6.41 0.92
CA VAL A 119 -7.58 4.96 0.90
C VAL A 119 -6.32 4.63 1.70
N ILE A 120 -5.21 5.33 1.50
CA ILE A 120 -3.95 5.10 2.22
C ILE A 120 -4.15 5.27 3.73
N VAL A 121 -4.81 6.37 4.15
CA VAL A 121 -5.09 6.62 5.57
C VAL A 121 -5.96 5.51 6.13
N PHE A 122 -7.09 5.21 5.49
CA PHE A 122 -8.01 4.17 5.94
C PHE A 122 -7.32 2.80 6.03
N ALA A 123 -6.54 2.42 5.02
CA ALA A 123 -5.80 1.17 4.97
C ALA A 123 -4.82 1.05 6.15
N LEU A 124 -4.05 2.10 6.47
CA LEU A 124 -3.14 2.09 7.63
C LEU A 124 -3.89 1.72 8.91
N PHE A 125 -5.00 2.40 9.21
CA PHE A 125 -5.76 2.16 10.43
C PHE A 125 -6.50 0.81 10.40
N ALA A 126 -7.03 0.40 9.26
CA ALA A 126 -7.70 -0.89 9.07
C ALA A 126 -6.74 -2.06 9.29
N TYR A 127 -5.59 -2.08 8.59
CA TYR A 127 -4.57 -3.12 8.77
C TYR A 127 -4.02 -3.14 10.19
N THR A 128 -3.74 -1.96 10.77
CA THR A 128 -3.29 -1.87 12.15
C THR A 128 -4.30 -2.49 13.12
N THR A 129 -5.60 -2.24 12.91
CA THR A 129 -6.67 -2.81 13.73
C THR A 129 -6.68 -4.34 13.62
N VAL A 130 -6.60 -4.88 12.40
CA VAL A 130 -6.55 -6.33 12.17
C VAL A 130 -5.33 -6.94 12.86
N TYR A 131 -4.15 -6.35 12.70
CA TYR A 131 -2.92 -6.82 13.35
C TYR A 131 -3.02 -6.74 14.87
N PHE A 132 -3.51 -5.62 15.41
CA PHE A 132 -3.70 -5.48 16.85
C PHE A 132 -4.63 -6.55 17.42
N VAL A 133 -5.78 -6.78 16.78
CA VAL A 133 -6.73 -7.82 17.19
C VAL A 133 -6.10 -9.22 17.07
N ALA A 134 -5.38 -9.50 15.98
CA ALA A 134 -4.69 -10.78 15.81
C ALA A 134 -3.64 -11.01 16.92
N GLY A 135 -2.83 -10.00 17.24
CA GLY A 135 -1.87 -10.07 18.35
C GLY A 135 -2.55 -10.33 19.70
N LYS A 136 -3.67 -9.66 19.97
CA LYS A 136 -4.47 -9.85 21.20
C LYS A 136 -5.09 -11.24 21.29
N VAL A 137 -5.72 -11.71 20.21
CA VAL A 137 -6.52 -12.95 20.21
C VAL A 137 -5.64 -14.19 20.01
N ALA A 138 -4.77 -14.20 19.01
CA ALA A 138 -3.96 -15.38 18.68
C ALA A 138 -2.77 -15.57 19.62
N TYR A 139 -2.17 -14.47 20.10
CA TYR A 139 -0.91 -14.52 20.85
C TYR A 139 -1.00 -13.91 22.25
N LYS A 140 -2.19 -13.46 22.68
CA LYS A 140 -2.41 -12.84 24.00
C LYS A 140 -1.46 -11.66 24.25
N SER A 141 -1.06 -10.95 23.19
CA SER A 141 -0.10 -9.88 23.26
C SER A 141 -0.60 -8.72 24.14
N THR A 142 0.25 -8.22 25.03
CA THR A 142 -0.06 -7.07 25.88
C THR A 142 0.20 -5.73 25.18
N VAL A 143 0.81 -5.76 23.98
CA VAL A 143 1.14 -4.58 23.17
C VAL A 143 -0.08 -3.70 22.94
N SER A 144 0.11 -2.38 23.02
CA SER A 144 -0.93 -1.38 22.79
C SER A 144 -1.18 -1.16 21.30
N TYR A 145 -2.39 -0.69 20.95
CA TYR A 145 -2.73 -0.32 19.57
C TYR A 145 -1.72 0.68 18.99
N SER A 146 -1.34 1.70 19.77
CA SER A 146 -0.40 2.74 19.33
C SER A 146 0.98 2.18 18.95
N LYS A 147 1.45 1.13 19.63
CA LYS A 147 2.72 0.48 19.27
C LYS A 147 2.59 -0.33 17.98
N VAL A 148 1.46 -1.01 17.77
CA VAL A 148 1.19 -1.71 16.50
C VAL A 148 1.09 -0.70 15.35
N LEU A 149 0.40 0.44 15.57
CA LEU A 149 0.29 1.52 14.60
C LEU A 149 1.65 2.11 14.24
N GLU A 150 2.48 2.35 15.25
CA GLU A 150 3.84 2.86 15.06
C GLU A 150 4.66 1.96 14.14
N VAL A 151 4.73 0.66 14.44
CA VAL A 151 5.60 -0.24 13.67
C VAL A 151 5.04 -0.57 12.29
N ASN A 152 3.71 -0.64 12.16
CA ASN A 152 3.05 -0.77 10.85
C ASN A 152 3.24 0.49 10.00
N GLY A 153 3.10 1.67 10.62
CA GLY A 153 3.32 2.97 9.97
C GLY A 153 4.77 3.17 9.53
N LEU A 154 5.76 2.79 10.35
CA LEU A 154 7.18 2.80 9.93
C LEU A 154 7.42 1.93 8.70
N GLY A 155 6.75 0.78 8.60
CA GLY A 155 6.79 -0.09 7.42
C GLY A 155 6.33 0.61 6.14
N MET A 156 5.50 1.66 6.23
CA MET A 156 5.03 2.41 5.06
C MET A 156 6.14 3.14 4.30
N PHE A 157 7.36 3.28 4.85
CA PHE A 157 8.50 3.81 4.08
C PHE A 157 8.80 3.00 2.80
N ILE A 158 8.37 1.74 2.76
CA ILE A 158 8.49 0.87 1.57
C ILE A 158 7.56 1.36 0.45
N MET A 159 6.40 1.91 0.79
CA MET A 159 5.39 2.28 -0.20
C MET A 159 5.84 3.41 -1.14
N PRO A 160 6.41 4.55 -0.67
CA PRO A 160 7.02 5.55 -1.55
C PRO A 160 8.03 4.96 -2.54
N VAL A 161 8.89 4.05 -2.07
CA VAL A 161 9.89 3.39 -2.93
C VAL A 161 9.19 2.52 -3.97
N ALA A 162 8.20 1.73 -3.55
CA ALA A 162 7.41 0.90 -4.45
C ALA A 162 6.67 1.70 -5.51
N THR A 163 6.07 2.82 -5.12
CA THR A 163 5.38 3.74 -6.02
C THR A 163 6.35 4.37 -7.02
N LEU A 164 7.53 4.80 -6.59
CA LEU A 164 8.53 5.38 -7.50
C LEU A 164 9.06 4.36 -8.51
N VAL A 165 9.35 3.13 -8.08
CA VAL A 165 9.76 2.06 -9.00
C VAL A 165 8.63 1.76 -10.00
N SER A 166 7.40 1.64 -9.51
CA SER A 166 6.23 1.41 -10.36
C SER A 166 6.00 2.55 -11.36
N MET A 167 6.23 3.80 -10.94
CA MET A 167 6.14 4.97 -11.82
C MET A 167 7.10 4.83 -13.01
N VAL A 168 8.36 4.46 -12.75
CA VAL A 168 9.38 4.28 -13.78
C VAL A 168 8.99 3.15 -14.74
N THR A 169 8.51 2.02 -14.22
CA THR A 169 8.10 0.88 -15.06
C THR A 169 6.88 1.21 -15.92
N VAL A 170 5.85 1.83 -15.33
CA VAL A 170 4.61 2.24 -16.03
C VAL A 170 4.92 3.23 -17.14
N ILE A 171 5.74 4.25 -16.86
CA ILE A 171 6.11 5.25 -17.88
C ILE A 171 7.00 4.63 -18.96
N GLY A 172 7.99 3.83 -18.57
CA GLY A 172 8.94 3.22 -19.50
C GLY A 172 8.29 2.20 -20.45
N MET A 173 7.23 1.53 -20.01
CA MET A 173 6.50 0.54 -20.81
C MET A 173 5.19 1.06 -21.41
N GLY A 174 4.74 2.26 -21.02
CA GLY A 174 3.52 2.87 -21.53
C GLY A 174 2.23 2.14 -21.15
N SER A 175 2.23 1.40 -20.03
CA SER A 175 1.05 0.65 -19.55
C SER A 175 0.91 0.74 -18.04
N LEU A 176 -0.31 0.97 -17.54
CA LEU A 176 -0.65 1.00 -16.12
C LEU A 176 -0.43 -0.34 -15.42
N PHE A 177 -0.46 -1.43 -16.19
CA PHE A 177 -0.30 -2.79 -15.69
C PHE A 177 1.16 -3.24 -15.66
N ALA A 178 2.07 -2.43 -16.21
CA ALA A 178 3.51 -2.63 -16.12
C ALA A 178 4.05 -2.24 -14.73
N GLN A 179 3.58 -2.93 -13.69
CA GLN A 179 4.07 -2.79 -12.32
C GLN A 179 5.08 -3.89 -12.00
N PRO A 180 5.95 -3.77 -10.98
CA PRO A 180 6.91 -4.81 -10.57
C PRO A 180 6.28 -6.11 -10.02
N SER A 181 5.44 -6.76 -10.82
CA SER A 181 4.63 -7.92 -10.49
C SER A 181 4.60 -8.93 -11.63
N GLY A 182 3.95 -10.07 -11.42
CA GLY A 182 3.72 -11.07 -12.46
C GLY A 182 2.97 -10.55 -13.67
N ALA A 183 2.27 -9.41 -13.56
CA ALA A 183 1.56 -8.79 -14.68
C ALA A 183 2.49 -8.30 -15.80
N LEU A 184 3.78 -8.05 -15.53
CA LEU A 184 4.76 -7.67 -16.56
C LEU A 184 4.92 -8.70 -17.68
N PHE A 185 4.56 -9.95 -17.39
CA PHE A 185 4.67 -11.06 -18.35
C PHE A 185 3.35 -11.31 -19.10
N VAL A 186 2.35 -10.42 -18.95
CA VAL A 186 1.05 -10.51 -19.60
C VAL A 186 0.95 -9.42 -20.67
N SER A 187 0.92 -9.82 -21.96
CA SER A 187 0.85 -8.88 -23.08
C SER A 187 -0.48 -8.12 -23.17
N ASP A 188 -1.59 -8.83 -22.91
CA ASP A 188 -2.95 -8.33 -23.06
C ASP A 188 -3.66 -8.38 -21.72
N PHE A 189 -3.19 -7.54 -20.78
CA PHE A 189 -3.78 -7.49 -19.45
C PHE A 189 -5.27 -7.18 -19.53
N ASP A 190 -6.07 -7.97 -18.82
CA ASP A 190 -7.53 -7.82 -18.78
C ASP A 190 -7.94 -7.68 -17.30
N PRO A 191 -8.42 -6.51 -16.88
CA PRO A 191 -8.86 -6.27 -15.52
C PRO A 191 -10.12 -7.04 -15.14
N ASN A 192 -10.72 -7.82 -16.04
CA ASN A 192 -11.80 -8.76 -15.72
C ASN A 192 -11.32 -10.21 -15.58
N ASN A 193 -10.10 -10.53 -16.01
CA ASN A 193 -9.54 -11.86 -15.93
C ASN A 193 -8.89 -12.10 -14.55
N SER A 194 -9.45 -13.03 -13.76
CA SER A 194 -8.95 -13.33 -12.42
C SER A 194 -7.49 -13.79 -12.40
N THR A 195 -7.01 -14.51 -13.42
CA THR A 195 -5.61 -14.92 -13.52
C THR A 195 -4.69 -13.73 -13.69
N HIS A 196 -5.06 -12.78 -14.56
CA HIS A 196 -4.29 -11.54 -14.75
C HIS A 196 -4.24 -10.73 -13.45
N LYS A 197 -5.37 -10.61 -12.74
CA LYS A 197 -5.42 -9.96 -11.42
C LYS A 197 -4.53 -10.65 -10.37
N LEU A 198 -4.53 -11.98 -10.34
CA LEU A 198 -3.67 -12.74 -9.42
C LEU A 198 -2.19 -12.50 -9.73
N LEU A 199 -1.79 -12.50 -11.01
CA LEU A 199 -0.43 -12.16 -11.42
C LEU A 199 -0.05 -10.73 -11.03
N ALA A 200 -0.97 -9.77 -11.15
CA ALA A 200 -0.75 -8.40 -10.70
C ALA A 200 -0.51 -8.30 -9.19
N ALA A 201 -1.19 -9.14 -8.38
CA ALA A 201 -1.02 -9.20 -6.93
C ALA A 201 0.31 -9.85 -6.51
N LEU A 202 1.01 -10.56 -7.40
CA LEU A 202 2.34 -11.12 -7.14
C LEU A 202 3.41 -10.03 -7.35
N ASN A 203 3.36 -8.97 -6.55
CA ASN A 203 4.27 -7.84 -6.62
C ASN A 203 5.47 -8.01 -5.68
N VAL A 204 6.68 -7.90 -6.23
CA VAL A 204 7.93 -8.13 -5.48
C VAL A 204 8.10 -7.12 -4.33
N LEU A 205 7.73 -5.86 -4.55
CA LEU A 205 7.86 -4.80 -3.55
C LEU A 205 6.77 -4.90 -2.48
N GLU A 206 5.58 -5.37 -2.84
CA GLU A 206 4.53 -5.71 -1.87
C GLU A 206 4.98 -6.86 -0.97
N PHE A 207 5.56 -7.93 -1.52
CA PHE A 207 6.10 -9.03 -0.72
C PHE A 207 7.23 -8.59 0.21
N TRP A 208 8.09 -7.68 -0.24
CA TRP A 208 9.06 -7.05 0.65
C TRP A 208 8.39 -6.27 1.78
N GLY A 209 7.35 -5.48 1.47
CA GLY A 209 6.49 -4.82 2.46
C GLY A 209 5.92 -5.78 3.50
N LEU A 210 5.34 -6.90 3.04
CA LEU A 210 4.79 -7.94 3.92
C LEU A 210 5.86 -8.57 4.81
N TYR A 211 7.06 -8.82 4.27
CA TYR A 211 8.18 -9.31 5.05
C TYR A 211 8.56 -8.32 6.16
N VAL A 212 8.72 -7.04 5.82
CA VAL A 212 9.10 -6.02 6.80
C VAL A 212 8.03 -5.84 7.86
N THR A 213 6.74 -5.84 7.49
CA THR A 213 5.63 -5.79 8.46
C THR A 213 5.62 -7.03 9.35
N ALA A 214 5.85 -8.23 8.80
CA ALA A 214 5.94 -9.45 9.60
C ALA A 214 7.12 -9.40 10.59
N VAL A 215 8.28 -8.90 10.16
CA VAL A 215 9.43 -8.66 11.03
C VAL A 215 9.05 -7.70 12.15
N ALA A 216 8.51 -6.54 11.82
CA ALA A 216 8.07 -5.53 12.78
C ALA A 216 7.13 -6.10 13.84
N LEU A 217 6.09 -6.82 13.40
CA LEU A 217 5.10 -7.44 14.27
C LEU A 217 5.69 -8.58 15.12
N SER A 218 6.63 -9.36 14.58
CA SER A 218 7.33 -10.40 15.34
C SER A 218 8.08 -9.83 16.55
N LYS A 219 8.68 -8.64 16.39
CA LYS A 219 9.42 -7.96 17.45
C LYS A 219 8.50 -7.41 18.52
N VAL A 220 7.43 -6.72 18.15
CA VAL A 220 6.52 -6.14 19.16
C VAL A 220 5.69 -7.20 19.88
N TRP A 221 5.17 -8.20 19.16
CA TRP A 221 4.39 -9.27 19.80
C TRP A 221 5.25 -10.29 20.55
N ASN A 222 6.58 -10.23 20.40
CA ASN A 222 7.52 -11.20 20.92
C ASN A 222 7.17 -12.64 20.49
N VAL A 223 6.96 -12.83 19.19
CA VAL A 223 6.67 -14.13 18.58
C VAL A 223 7.70 -14.44 17.50
N SER A 224 7.84 -15.73 17.15
CA SER A 224 8.67 -16.14 16.01
C SER A 224 8.21 -15.46 14.71
N LEU A 225 9.15 -15.12 13.83
CA LEU A 225 8.86 -14.51 12.52
C LEU A 225 7.80 -15.29 11.72
N GLY A 226 7.85 -16.63 11.72
CA GLY A 226 6.85 -17.47 11.04
C GLY A 226 5.41 -17.28 11.54
N LYS A 227 5.21 -17.04 12.84
CA LYS A 227 3.90 -16.75 13.43
C LYS A 227 3.37 -15.38 13.00
N ALA A 228 4.24 -14.37 12.98
CA ALA A 228 3.88 -13.04 12.48
C ALA A 228 3.54 -13.09 10.99
N PHE A 229 4.32 -13.84 10.20
CA PHE A 229 4.05 -14.11 8.79
C PHE A 229 2.72 -14.80 8.55
N GLY A 230 2.35 -15.77 9.39
CA GLY A 230 1.04 -16.42 9.30
C GLY A 230 -0.12 -15.43 9.37
N VAL A 231 0.00 -14.39 10.21
CA VAL A 231 -1.00 -13.31 10.31
C VAL A 231 -0.91 -12.38 9.11
N VAL A 232 0.25 -11.80 8.83
CA VAL A 232 0.42 -10.80 7.76
C VAL A 232 0.10 -11.39 6.38
N GLY A 233 0.64 -12.58 6.09
CA GLY A 233 0.36 -13.32 4.87
C GLY A 233 -1.09 -13.78 4.78
N GLY A 234 -1.70 -14.22 5.89
CA GLY A 234 -3.12 -14.57 5.93
C GLY A 234 -4.02 -13.39 5.59
N VAL A 235 -3.76 -12.22 6.17
CA VAL A 235 -4.47 -10.97 5.86
C VAL A 235 -4.30 -10.60 4.38
N PHE A 236 -3.07 -10.66 3.86
CA PHE A 236 -2.79 -10.40 2.45
C PHE A 236 -3.56 -11.35 1.50
N VAL A 237 -3.56 -12.65 1.79
CA VAL A 237 -4.26 -13.65 0.96
C VAL A 237 -5.77 -13.39 0.98
N VAL A 238 -6.37 -13.22 2.16
CA VAL A 238 -7.80 -12.93 2.28
C VAL A 238 -8.16 -11.65 1.53
N TRP A 239 -7.40 -10.58 1.71
CA TRP A 239 -7.64 -9.31 1.02
C TRP A 239 -7.48 -9.43 -0.49
N THR A 240 -6.46 -10.14 -0.96
CA THR A 240 -6.23 -10.39 -2.38
C THR A 240 -7.37 -11.18 -3.00
N LEU A 241 -7.87 -12.22 -2.33
CA LEU A 241 -9.02 -12.99 -2.81
C LEU A 241 -10.29 -12.14 -2.88
N ILE A 242 -10.53 -11.29 -1.87
CA ILE A 242 -11.65 -10.33 -1.88
C ILE A 242 -11.52 -9.37 -3.08
N LYS A 243 -10.33 -8.83 -3.36
CA LYS A 243 -10.10 -7.96 -4.52
C LYS A 243 -10.33 -8.70 -5.85
N VAL A 244 -9.82 -9.92 -5.98
CA VAL A 244 -9.88 -10.68 -7.24
C VAL A 244 -11.29 -11.17 -7.56
N PHE A 245 -11.99 -11.72 -6.57
CA PHE A 245 -13.26 -12.43 -6.76
C PHE A 245 -14.50 -11.67 -6.24
N GLY A 246 -14.32 -10.72 -5.32
CA GLY A 246 -15.42 -9.92 -4.76
C GLY A 246 -15.94 -8.81 -5.66
N GLY A 247 -15.41 -8.68 -6.90
CA GLY A 247 -15.84 -7.66 -7.85
C GLY A 247 -15.32 -6.24 -7.54
N LEU A 248 -14.47 -6.08 -6.51
CA LEU A 248 -13.74 -4.84 -6.29
C LEU A 248 -12.70 -4.69 -7.42
N SER A 249 -12.83 -3.62 -8.20
CA SER A 249 -11.84 -3.26 -9.22
C SER A 249 -10.48 -3.01 -8.55
N LEU A 250 -9.40 -3.57 -9.12
CA LEU A 250 -8.02 -3.24 -8.72
C LEU A 250 -7.63 -1.78 -9.07
N GLY A 251 -8.53 -1.02 -9.70
CA GLY A 251 -8.33 0.37 -10.12
C GLY A 251 -8.41 1.41 -8.99
N GLY A 252 -8.61 0.99 -7.74
CA GLY A 252 -8.34 1.83 -6.58
C GLY A 252 -6.95 1.51 -6.06
N MET A 253 -5.98 2.36 -6.39
CA MET A 253 -4.66 2.39 -5.74
C MET A 253 -4.79 2.26 -4.21
#